data_AF-A0A420BHC5-F1
#
_entry.id   AF-A0A420BHC5-F1
#
_cell.length_a   1.000
_cell.length_b   1.000
_cell.length_c   1.000
_cell.angle_alpha   90.00
_cell.angle_beta   90.00
_cell.angle_gamma   90.00
#
_symmetry.space_group_name_H-M   'P 1'
#
loop_
_entity.id
_entity.type
_entity.pdbx_description
1 polymer ?
#
loop_
_entity_poly.entity_id
_entity_poly.type
_entity_poly.pdbx_seq_one_letter_code
_entity_poly.pdbx_strand_id
1 'polypeptide(L)'
;MAKPINIHNIPVVAISRGYIVTISSCTIFMVLLLFTTKCFATSKRYLQDTVRGGSELQVFDTIVTKRVYQDAYGKNTLHVKVTNPCNADSSRFDGVLTQIEARVKNKKGSTSVVYTYPYSQMSLIYFVKEEIHIQNLGGRKAAIIPFYYCGGYESYDMKVSYIVIYGNKDYIFHLDYYCGEGKDCKPVQSLKVMLSGLPKDIRTYLTGYLTKKHKSRASFHQE
;
A
#
# COMPACT_ATOMS: atom_id res chain seq x y z
N MET A 1 -45.27 18.34 -19.62
CA MET A 1 -45.89 18.91 -18.41
C MET A 1 -47.07 18.03 -18.04
N ALA A 2 -46.92 17.20 -17.00
CA ALA A 2 -47.96 16.31 -16.49
C ALA A 2 -48.14 16.61 -14.99
N LYS A 3 -49.39 16.79 -14.55
CA LYS A 3 -49.78 17.14 -13.18
C LYS A 3 -49.49 15.99 -12.20
N PRO A 4 -49.04 16.30 -10.96
CA PRO A 4 -48.83 15.30 -9.94
C PRO A 4 -50.14 14.93 -9.22
N ILE A 5 -50.31 13.64 -8.93
CA ILE A 5 -51.39 13.09 -8.10
C ILE A 5 -50.88 13.03 -6.65
N ASN A 6 -51.65 13.65 -5.77
CA ASN A 6 -51.45 13.74 -4.32
C ASN A 6 -52.36 12.70 -3.66
N ILE A 7 -51.81 11.80 -2.83
CA ILE A 7 -52.60 10.92 -1.96
C ILE A 7 -52.01 10.97 -0.56
N HIS A 8 -52.79 11.57 0.33
CA HIS A 8 -52.63 11.62 1.77
C HIS A 8 -52.95 10.27 2.44
N ASN A 9 -52.17 9.98 3.49
CA ASN A 9 -52.56 9.39 4.78
C ASN A 9 -53.10 7.95 4.84
N ILE A 10 -52.98 7.38 6.06
CA ILE A 10 -53.60 6.17 6.67
C ILE A 10 -52.50 5.15 7.11
N PRO A 11 -52.55 4.55 8.33
CA PRO A 11 -52.38 5.18 9.65
C PRO A 11 -51.28 4.48 10.49
N VAL A 12 -50.91 5.10 11.60
CA VAL A 12 -50.04 4.50 12.63
C VAL A 12 -50.84 3.46 13.41
N VAL A 13 -50.46 2.19 13.33
CA VAL A 13 -51.00 1.12 14.19
C VAL A 13 -50.16 1.07 15.47
N ALA A 14 -50.78 1.51 16.57
CA ALA A 14 -50.32 1.26 17.91
C ALA A 14 -50.58 -0.22 18.27
N ILE A 15 -49.53 -0.92 18.72
CA ILE A 15 -49.67 -2.22 19.40
C ILE A 15 -49.19 -2.04 20.85
N SER A 16 -50.13 -2.32 21.73
CA SER A 16 -50.11 -2.25 23.18
C SER A 16 -49.50 -3.48 23.84
N ARG A 17 -49.08 -3.31 25.11
CA ARG A 17 -48.91 -4.33 26.19
C ARG A 17 -47.82 -5.38 25.93
N GLY A 18 -46.80 -5.55 26.75
CA GLY A 18 -46.72 -5.44 28.20
C GLY A 18 -46.38 -6.82 28.75
N TYR A 19 -45.15 -7.02 29.23
CA TYR A 19 -44.79 -8.08 30.19
C TYR A 19 -43.53 -7.63 30.94
N ILE A 20 -43.74 -7.14 32.15
CA ILE A 20 -42.72 -7.04 33.17
C ILE A 20 -42.60 -8.45 33.75
N VAL A 21 -41.47 -9.11 33.52
CA VAL A 21 -41.12 -10.34 34.24
C VAL A 21 -39.93 -10.01 35.13
N THR A 22 -40.23 -9.76 36.40
CA THR A 22 -39.28 -9.74 37.50
C THR A 22 -38.80 -11.16 37.75
N ILE A 23 -37.59 -11.50 37.29
CA ILE A 23 -36.94 -12.76 37.63
C ILE A 23 -35.99 -12.52 38.81
N SER A 24 -36.35 -13.20 39.89
CA SER A 24 -35.71 -13.27 41.19
C SER A 24 -34.19 -13.51 41.14
N SER A 25 -33.46 -12.65 41.83
CA SER A 25 -32.00 -12.58 41.94
C SER A 25 -31.38 -13.57 42.94
N CYS A 26 -32.02 -14.71 43.22
CA CYS A 26 -31.56 -15.62 44.30
C CYS A 26 -31.30 -17.08 43.89
N THR A 27 -31.39 -17.46 42.62
CA THR A 27 -31.23 -18.87 42.21
C THR A 27 -30.13 -19.16 41.17
N ILE A 28 -29.35 -18.15 40.76
CA ILE A 28 -28.23 -18.37 39.79
C ILE A 28 -26.86 -18.45 40.49
N PHE A 29 -26.79 -18.21 41.81
CA PHE A 29 -25.52 -18.26 42.56
C PHE A 29 -25.13 -19.66 43.09
N MET A 30 -25.92 -20.69 42.80
CA MET A 30 -25.71 -22.08 43.30
C MET A 30 -25.62 -23.12 42.18
N VAL A 31 -25.28 -22.72 40.95
CA VAL A 31 -24.87 -23.63 39.87
C VAL A 31 -23.42 -23.40 39.45
N LEU A 32 -22.79 -22.31 39.91
CA LEU A 32 -21.41 -21.94 39.56
C LEU A 32 -20.31 -22.64 40.38
N LEU A 33 -20.67 -23.54 41.31
CA LEU A 33 -19.71 -24.14 42.25
C LEU A 33 -19.54 -25.67 42.14
N LEU A 34 -20.20 -26.34 41.19
CA LEU A 34 -20.13 -27.81 41.05
C LEU A 34 -19.55 -28.33 39.73
N PHE A 35 -19.03 -27.46 38.85
CA PHE A 35 -18.37 -27.86 37.59
C PHE A 35 -16.87 -27.52 37.54
N THR A 36 -16.20 -27.29 38.67
CA THR A 36 -14.77 -26.95 38.72
C THR A 36 -13.83 -28.11 39.07
N THR A 37 -14.31 -29.35 39.15
CA THR A 37 -13.44 -30.48 39.55
C THR A 37 -13.78 -31.78 38.82
N LYS A 38 -13.52 -31.86 37.51
CA LYS A 38 -13.28 -33.14 36.76
C LYS A 38 -12.99 -32.92 35.26
N CYS A 39 -12.05 -32.03 34.93
CA CYS A 39 -11.47 -31.99 33.58
C CYS A 39 -9.97 -31.72 33.67
N PHE A 40 -9.25 -32.63 34.35
CA PHE A 40 -7.81 -32.57 34.51
C PHE A 40 -7.20 -33.96 34.29
N ALA A 41 -7.55 -34.63 33.19
CA ALA A 41 -6.92 -35.90 32.81
C ALA A 41 -7.12 -36.33 31.34
N THR A 42 -7.22 -35.42 30.37
CA THR A 42 -7.18 -35.79 28.93
C THR A 42 -6.76 -34.60 28.07
N SER A 43 -5.61 -33.99 28.37
CA SER A 43 -4.98 -32.98 27.51
C SER A 43 -3.47 -33.17 27.48
N LYS A 44 -3.03 -34.35 27.03
CA LYS A 44 -1.60 -34.68 26.81
C LYS A 44 -1.36 -35.61 25.60
N ARG A 45 -2.33 -35.75 24.68
CA ARG A 45 -2.18 -36.54 23.44
C ARG A 45 -2.74 -35.86 22.17
N TYR A 46 -2.90 -34.53 22.21
CA TYR A 46 -3.23 -33.73 21.02
C TYR A 46 -2.26 -32.55 20.81
N LEU A 47 -1.07 -32.67 21.39
CA LEU A 47 0.00 -31.67 21.34
C LEU A 47 1.34 -32.36 21.08
N GLN A 48 1.35 -33.28 20.11
CA GLN A 48 2.60 -33.90 19.66
C GLN A 48 2.51 -34.44 18.22
N ASP A 49 1.86 -33.71 17.31
CA ASP A 49 1.94 -34.01 15.86
C ASP A 49 1.92 -32.75 14.96
N THR A 50 2.29 -31.59 15.49
CA THR A 50 2.45 -30.35 14.67
C THR A 50 3.84 -29.73 14.79
N VAL A 51 4.81 -30.46 15.34
CA VAL A 51 6.24 -30.07 15.31
C VAL A 51 6.95 -30.86 14.22
N ARG A 52 6.50 -30.66 12.97
CA ARG A 52 7.28 -31.02 11.78
C ARG A 52 6.93 -30.14 10.57
N GLY A 53 6.73 -28.86 10.85
CA GLY A 53 6.67 -27.81 9.85
C GLY A 53 7.21 -26.55 10.50
N GLY A 54 8.53 -26.43 10.58
CA GLY A 54 9.16 -25.19 11.05
C GLY A 54 8.79 -24.07 10.09
N SER A 55 7.80 -23.23 10.44
CA SER A 55 7.69 -21.91 9.83
C SER A 55 8.83 -21.09 10.42
N GLU A 56 9.97 -21.14 9.74
CA GLU A 56 11.06 -20.21 9.98
C GLU A 56 10.47 -18.79 9.89
N LEU A 57 10.54 -18.03 10.98
CA LEU A 57 10.04 -16.65 11.00
C LEU A 57 10.92 -15.84 10.04
N GLN A 58 10.46 -15.65 8.81
CA GLN A 58 11.19 -14.88 7.81
C GLN A 58 11.23 -13.41 8.24
N VAL A 59 12.41 -13.00 8.74
CA VAL A 59 12.69 -11.60 9.07
C VAL A 59 13.18 -10.92 7.80
N PHE A 60 12.43 -9.91 7.34
CA PHE A 60 12.84 -9.07 6.21
C PHE A 60 13.42 -7.77 6.71
N ASP A 61 14.49 -7.32 6.04
CA ASP A 61 14.97 -5.95 6.18
C ASP A 61 13.89 -4.96 5.72
N THR A 62 13.84 -3.79 6.37
CA THR A 62 12.87 -2.76 5.99
C THR A 62 13.49 -1.37 5.98
N ILE A 63 13.13 -0.58 4.98
CA ILE A 63 13.42 0.86 4.94
C ILE A 63 12.11 1.59 5.19
N VAL A 64 12.09 2.49 6.18
CA VAL A 64 10.93 3.33 6.49
C VAL A 64 11.31 4.80 6.39
N THR A 65 10.54 5.57 5.61
CA THR A 65 10.72 7.01 5.45
C THR A 65 9.43 7.75 5.74
N LYS A 66 9.55 8.90 6.42
CA LYS A 66 8.43 9.80 6.73
C LYS A 66 8.73 11.20 6.21
N ARG A 67 7.77 11.80 5.50
CA ARG A 67 7.80 13.20 5.07
C ARG A 67 6.53 13.91 5.51
N VAL A 68 6.66 15.16 5.96
CA VAL A 68 5.52 16.00 6.36
C VAL A 68 5.49 17.21 5.44
N TYR A 69 4.31 17.54 4.92
CA TYR A 69 4.11 18.70 4.06
C TYR A 69 2.73 19.32 4.27
N GLN A 70 2.59 20.59 3.92
CA GLN A 70 1.31 21.31 3.95
C GLN A 70 0.82 21.65 2.55
N ASP A 71 -0.47 21.47 2.27
CA ASP A 71 -1.16 21.90 1.05
C ASP A 71 -2.60 22.36 1.36
N ALA A 72 -3.46 22.49 0.35
CA ALA A 72 -4.87 22.86 0.53
C ALA A 72 -5.66 21.95 1.49
N TYR A 73 -5.21 20.72 1.73
CA TYR A 73 -5.79 19.78 2.70
C TYR A 73 -5.21 19.93 4.11
N GLY A 74 -4.32 20.90 4.34
CA GLY A 74 -3.65 21.12 5.62
C GLY A 74 -2.39 20.27 5.74
N LYS A 75 -2.12 19.78 6.96
CA LYS A 75 -0.95 18.93 7.24
C LYS A 75 -1.15 17.52 6.68
N ASN A 76 -0.25 17.11 5.79
CA ASN A 76 -0.15 15.77 5.24
C ASN A 76 1.10 15.08 5.81
N THR A 77 0.97 13.79 6.09
CA THR A 77 2.09 12.94 6.49
C THR A 77 2.17 11.77 5.51
N LEU A 78 3.26 11.75 4.73
CA LEU A 78 3.63 10.64 3.87
C LEU A 78 4.49 9.66 4.67
N HIS A 79 4.12 8.38 4.61
CA HIS A 79 4.89 7.24 5.08
C HIS A 79 5.19 6.35 3.87
N VAL A 80 6.45 5.96 3.71
CA VAL A 80 6.87 4.96 2.73
C VAL A 80 7.61 3.86 3.46
N LYS A 81 7.24 2.61 3.18
CA LYS A 81 7.89 1.42 3.72
C LYS A 81 8.26 0.51 2.56
N VAL A 82 9.54 0.12 2.49
CA VAL A 82 10.00 -0.94 1.59
C VAL A 82 10.38 -2.14 2.44
N THR A 83 9.87 -3.31 2.06
CA THR A 83 10.14 -4.59 2.73
C THR A 83 10.98 -5.46 1.81
N ASN A 84 12.02 -6.04 2.39
CA ASN A 84 13.07 -6.75 1.67
C ASN A 84 13.61 -5.93 0.49
N PRO A 85 14.12 -4.70 0.74
CA PRO A 85 14.74 -3.91 -0.30
C PRO A 85 16.01 -4.59 -0.79
N CYS A 86 16.43 -4.20 -1.98
CA CYS A 86 17.78 -4.44 -2.44
C CYS A 86 18.80 -3.87 -1.43
N ASN A 87 19.81 -4.67 -1.09
CA ASN A 87 20.97 -4.21 -0.37
C ASN A 87 22.20 -4.42 -1.25
N ALA A 88 22.84 -3.32 -1.69
CA ALA A 88 24.02 -3.37 -2.53
C ALA A 88 25.22 -4.06 -1.84
N ASP A 89 25.23 -4.12 -0.51
CA ASP A 89 26.26 -4.78 0.29
C ASP A 89 25.97 -6.27 0.54
N SER A 90 24.83 -6.79 0.04
CA SER A 90 24.39 -8.17 0.22
C SER A 90 24.30 -8.88 -1.12
N SER A 91 24.86 -10.09 -1.20
CA SER A 91 24.73 -10.95 -2.38
C SER A 91 23.35 -11.62 -2.53
N ARG A 92 22.40 -11.32 -1.64
CA ARG A 92 21.05 -11.90 -1.65
C ARG A 92 20.14 -11.15 -2.62
N PHE A 93 20.01 -11.68 -3.83
CA PHE A 93 19.00 -11.27 -4.82
C PHE A 93 17.82 -12.27 -4.91
N ASP A 94 17.67 -13.14 -3.91
CA ASP A 94 16.75 -14.29 -3.88
C ASP A 94 15.63 -14.12 -2.84
N GLY A 95 14.97 -12.96 -2.84
CA GLY A 95 13.87 -12.70 -1.92
C GLY A 95 12.61 -13.52 -2.26
N VAL A 96 11.93 -14.08 -1.26
CA VAL A 96 10.57 -14.64 -1.47
C VAL A 96 9.49 -13.56 -1.57
N LEU A 97 9.84 -12.32 -1.19
CA LEU A 97 8.97 -11.17 -1.19
C LEU A 97 9.81 -9.91 -1.36
N THR A 98 9.35 -8.94 -2.12
CA THR A 98 9.80 -7.55 -2.00
C THR A 98 8.61 -6.64 -2.32
N GLN A 99 8.38 -5.63 -1.49
CA GLN A 99 7.21 -4.76 -1.67
C GLN A 99 7.49 -3.34 -1.18
N ILE A 100 6.80 -2.38 -1.79
CA ILE A 100 6.77 -0.98 -1.37
C ILE A 100 5.34 -0.58 -1.03
N GLU A 101 5.15 0.01 0.13
CA GLU A 101 3.91 0.63 0.59
C GLU A 101 4.12 2.13 0.71
N ALA A 102 3.17 2.91 0.19
CA ALA A 102 3.11 4.35 0.40
C ALA A 102 1.75 4.74 0.96
N ARG A 103 1.75 5.56 2.02
CA ARG A 103 0.55 6.02 2.71
C ARG A 103 0.62 7.51 2.98
N VAL A 104 -0.40 8.25 2.56
CA VAL A 104 -0.61 9.65 2.95
C VAL A 104 -1.78 9.74 3.90
N LYS A 105 -1.54 10.35 5.06
CA LYS A 105 -2.58 10.67 6.06
C LYS A 105 -2.72 12.18 6.20
N ASN A 106 -3.96 12.67 6.14
CA ASN A 106 -4.31 14.07 6.38
C ASN A 106 -5.66 14.17 7.10
N LYS A 107 -6.18 15.40 7.28
CA LYS A 107 -7.48 15.64 7.95
C LYS A 107 -8.68 15.11 7.17
N LYS A 108 -8.54 14.88 5.85
CA LYS A 108 -9.61 14.39 4.97
C LYS A 108 -9.65 12.87 4.90
N GLY A 109 -8.60 12.17 5.33
CA GLY A 109 -8.55 10.71 5.33
C GLY A 109 -7.15 10.13 5.18
N SER A 110 -7.10 8.90 4.72
CA SER A 110 -5.87 8.14 4.44
C SER A 110 -5.98 7.50 3.06
N THR A 111 -4.96 7.70 2.23
CA THR A 111 -4.77 6.97 0.96
C THR A 111 -3.54 6.11 1.10
N SER A 112 -3.61 4.86 0.68
CA SER A 112 -2.50 3.91 0.75
C SER A 112 -2.45 3.05 -0.49
N VAL A 113 -1.25 2.75 -0.96
CA VAL A 113 -1.00 1.84 -2.07
C VAL A 113 0.13 0.90 -1.69
N VAL A 114 -0.01 -0.37 -2.08
CA VAL A 114 1.00 -1.40 -1.89
C VAL A 114 1.32 -1.98 -3.27
N TYR A 115 2.60 -2.07 -3.58
CA TYR A 115 3.11 -2.76 -4.76
C TYR A 115 4.02 -3.89 -4.31
N THR A 116 3.64 -5.12 -4.64
CA THR A 116 4.47 -6.32 -4.45
C THR A 116 5.09 -6.69 -5.80
N TYR A 117 6.41 -6.79 -5.86
CA TYR A 117 7.08 -7.15 -7.10
C TYR A 117 6.86 -8.64 -7.41
N PRO A 118 6.39 -9.01 -8.62
CA PRO A 118 6.03 -10.39 -8.93
C PRO A 118 7.21 -11.35 -9.03
N TYR A 119 8.43 -10.86 -9.26
CA TYR A 119 9.62 -11.69 -9.53
C TYR A 119 10.72 -11.45 -8.49
N SER A 120 10.37 -11.45 -7.20
CA SER A 120 11.29 -11.15 -6.09
C SER A 120 12.50 -12.08 -5.99
N GLN A 121 12.42 -13.26 -6.61
CA GLN A 121 13.53 -14.23 -6.71
C GLN A 121 14.57 -13.84 -7.77
N MET A 122 14.26 -12.88 -8.65
CA MET A 122 15.12 -12.47 -9.76
C MET A 122 15.58 -11.02 -9.65
N SER A 123 14.77 -10.17 -9.02
CA SER A 123 15.06 -8.75 -8.82
C SER A 123 14.33 -8.23 -7.57
N LEU A 124 14.99 -7.33 -6.84
CA LEU A 124 14.48 -6.71 -5.60
C LEU A 124 14.27 -5.21 -5.79
N ILE A 125 13.35 -4.61 -5.02
CA ILE A 125 13.11 -3.17 -5.07
C ILE A 125 14.31 -2.43 -4.47
N TYR A 126 14.97 -1.60 -5.26
CA TYR A 126 15.97 -0.65 -4.79
C TYR A 126 15.31 0.71 -4.52
N PHE A 127 15.57 1.31 -3.36
CA PHE A 127 14.85 2.49 -2.91
C PHE A 127 15.77 3.59 -2.37
N VAL A 128 15.70 4.76 -3.00
CA VAL A 128 16.47 5.95 -2.62
C VAL A 128 15.53 6.99 -1.99
N LYS A 129 15.51 7.05 -0.65
CA LYS A 129 14.58 7.89 0.12
C LYS A 129 14.75 9.41 -0.14
N GLU A 130 15.92 9.82 -0.61
CA GLU A 130 16.26 11.20 -0.97
C GLU A 130 15.56 11.64 -2.26
N GLU A 131 15.22 10.71 -3.15
CA GLU A 131 14.58 11.04 -4.43
C GLU A 131 13.06 11.23 -4.33
N ILE A 132 12.47 10.90 -3.17
CA ILE A 132 11.09 11.27 -2.87
C ILE A 132 10.98 12.78 -2.88
N HIS A 133 10.13 13.32 -3.73
CA HIS A 133 9.89 14.75 -3.79
C HIS A 133 8.40 15.08 -3.74
N ILE A 134 8.10 16.22 -3.13
CA ILE A 134 6.76 16.74 -2.98
C ILE A 134 6.58 17.92 -3.92
N GLN A 135 5.82 17.74 -4.99
CA GLN A 135 5.63 18.75 -6.02
C GLN A 135 4.37 19.57 -5.76
N ASN A 136 4.47 20.90 -5.81
CA ASN A 136 3.31 21.78 -5.80
C ASN A 136 2.72 21.94 -7.21
N LEU A 137 1.42 21.70 -7.35
CA LEU A 137 0.65 21.78 -8.59
C LEU A 137 -0.63 22.57 -8.32
N GLY A 138 -0.55 23.90 -8.39
CA GLY A 138 -1.71 24.77 -8.21
C GLY A 138 -2.33 24.71 -6.82
N GLY A 139 -1.52 24.64 -5.76
CA GLY A 139 -1.98 24.65 -4.36
C GLY A 139 -2.32 23.27 -3.79
N ARG A 140 -2.31 22.23 -4.63
CA ARG A 140 -2.31 20.82 -4.23
C ARG A 140 -0.90 20.28 -4.34
N LYS A 141 -0.51 19.40 -3.43
CA LYS A 141 0.80 18.76 -3.49
C LYS A 141 0.68 17.29 -3.91
N ALA A 142 1.61 16.85 -4.74
CA ALA A 142 1.77 15.47 -5.15
C ALA A 142 3.00 14.88 -4.47
N ALA A 143 2.85 13.71 -3.88
CA ALA A 143 3.99 12.90 -3.44
C ALA A 143 4.41 12.00 -4.61
N ILE A 144 5.67 12.12 -5.04
CA ILE A 144 6.24 11.33 -6.14
C ILE A 144 7.37 10.49 -5.55
N ILE A 145 7.22 9.18 -5.67
CA ILE A 145 8.04 8.18 -4.98
C ILE A 145 8.63 7.26 -6.06
N PRO A 146 9.81 7.59 -6.60
CA PRO A 146 10.53 6.68 -7.48
C PRO A 146 11.01 5.46 -6.69
N PHE A 147 11.00 4.31 -7.33
CA PHE A 147 11.68 3.12 -6.89
C PHE A 147 12.23 2.36 -8.10
N TYR A 148 13.35 1.70 -7.87
CA TYR A 148 14.16 1.04 -8.88
C TYR A 148 14.26 -0.44 -8.55
N TYR A 149 15.15 -1.11 -9.23
CA TYR A 149 15.29 -2.55 -9.19
C TYR A 149 16.76 -2.92 -9.21
N CYS A 150 17.12 -3.99 -8.51
CA CYS A 150 18.45 -4.58 -8.61
C CYS A 150 18.30 -6.10 -8.77
N GLY A 151 19.12 -6.71 -9.60
CA GLY A 151 19.05 -8.13 -9.90
C GLY A 151 19.25 -8.41 -11.39
N GLY A 152 19.24 -9.69 -11.75
CA GLY A 152 19.65 -10.14 -13.09
C GLY A 152 18.52 -10.18 -14.12
N TYR A 153 17.29 -9.83 -13.76
CA TYR A 153 16.14 -9.91 -14.65
C TYR A 153 15.42 -8.57 -14.78
N GLU A 154 15.94 -7.74 -15.68
CA GLU A 154 15.14 -6.69 -16.30
C GLU A 154 15.02 -7.03 -17.78
N SER A 155 13.80 -6.99 -18.32
CA SER A 155 13.54 -7.29 -19.74
C SER A 155 14.10 -6.23 -20.69
N TYR A 156 14.58 -5.11 -20.15
CA TYR A 156 15.09 -3.94 -20.84
C TYR A 156 16.33 -3.41 -20.12
N ASP A 157 17.10 -2.55 -20.80
CA ASP A 157 18.37 -2.04 -20.30
C ASP A 157 18.27 -1.38 -18.93
N MET A 158 17.18 -0.65 -18.68
CA MET A 158 16.91 0.05 -17.43
C MET A 158 15.41 0.12 -17.14
N LYS A 159 15.03 0.05 -15.87
CA LYS A 159 13.63 0.16 -15.43
C LYS A 159 13.47 1.06 -14.21
N VAL A 160 12.41 1.84 -14.20
CA VAL A 160 12.03 2.64 -13.03
C VAL A 160 10.53 2.61 -12.84
N SER A 161 10.08 2.63 -11.60
CA SER A 161 8.68 2.67 -11.25
C SER A 161 8.39 3.82 -10.32
N TYR A 162 7.16 4.29 -10.38
CA TYR A 162 6.72 5.43 -9.61
C TYR A 162 5.40 5.13 -8.91
N ILE A 163 5.36 5.43 -7.63
CA ILE A 163 4.10 5.71 -6.94
C ILE A 163 3.88 7.23 -6.95
N VAL A 164 2.69 7.64 -7.35
CA VAL A 164 2.23 9.03 -7.25
C VAL A 164 0.98 9.07 -6.39
N ILE A 165 0.99 9.88 -5.33
CA ILE A 165 -0.20 10.16 -4.53
C ILE A 165 -0.58 11.63 -4.73
N TYR A 166 -1.75 11.86 -5.31
CA TYR A 166 -2.26 13.18 -5.63
C TYR A 166 -3.78 13.26 -5.46
N GLY A 167 -4.25 14.27 -4.70
CA GLY A 167 -5.69 14.47 -4.51
C GLY A 167 -6.41 13.28 -3.86
N ASN A 168 -5.77 12.62 -2.88
CA ASN A 168 -6.23 11.37 -2.25
C ASN A 168 -6.43 10.18 -3.20
N LYS A 169 -5.84 10.24 -4.41
CA LYS A 169 -5.74 9.10 -5.33
C LYS A 169 -4.29 8.65 -5.44
N ASP A 170 -4.09 7.36 -5.58
CA ASP A 170 -2.81 6.74 -5.87
C ASP A 170 -2.73 6.29 -7.34
N TYR A 171 -1.51 6.29 -7.85
CA TYR A 171 -1.18 5.83 -9.18
C TYR A 171 0.14 5.09 -9.11
N ILE A 172 0.22 3.94 -9.76
CA ILE A 172 1.49 3.22 -9.98
C ILE A 172 1.68 3.09 -11.48
N PHE A 173 2.88 3.39 -11.95
CA PHE A 173 3.29 3.09 -13.31
C PHE A 173 4.75 2.65 -13.34
N HIS A 174 5.05 1.84 -14.35
CA HIS A 174 6.36 1.26 -14.59
C HIS A 174 6.87 1.80 -15.93
N LEU A 175 8.13 2.17 -16.02
CA LEU A 175 8.74 2.71 -17.22
C LEU A 175 9.98 1.90 -17.56
N ASP A 176 9.96 1.32 -18.75
CA ASP A 176 11.09 0.64 -19.33
C ASP A 176 11.87 1.61 -20.23
N TYR A 177 13.20 1.54 -20.19
CA TYR A 177 14.10 2.38 -20.95
C TYR A 177 15.10 1.55 -21.75
N TYR A 178 15.40 2.03 -22.95
CA TYR A 178 16.55 1.59 -23.75
C TYR A 178 17.70 2.58 -23.56
N CYS A 179 18.88 2.08 -23.21
CA CYS A 179 20.09 2.82 -22.89
C CYS A 179 21.28 2.18 -23.62
N GLY A 180 21.34 2.38 -24.94
CA GLY A 180 22.46 1.90 -25.75
C GLY A 180 23.79 2.57 -25.41
N GLU A 181 24.90 1.90 -25.75
CA GLU A 181 26.25 2.40 -25.52
C GLU A 181 26.44 3.80 -26.14
N GLY A 182 26.92 4.75 -25.31
CA GLY A 182 27.17 6.14 -25.72
C GLY A 182 25.93 6.94 -26.10
N LYS A 183 24.71 6.45 -25.83
CA LYS A 183 23.45 7.14 -26.15
C LYS A 183 22.66 7.49 -24.90
N ASP A 184 21.87 8.56 -25.01
CA ASP A 184 20.88 8.91 -24.01
C ASP A 184 19.83 7.79 -23.86
N CYS A 185 19.48 7.49 -22.61
CA CYS A 185 18.38 6.61 -22.27
C CYS A 185 17.06 7.17 -22.78
N LYS A 186 16.22 6.30 -23.37
CA LYS A 186 14.91 6.67 -23.91
C LYS A 186 13.83 5.70 -23.44
N PRO A 187 12.62 6.20 -23.10
CA PRO A 187 11.49 5.33 -22.79
C PRO A 187 11.17 4.41 -23.97
N VAL A 188 10.94 3.12 -23.71
CA VAL A 188 10.51 2.13 -24.71
C VAL A 188 9.12 2.49 -25.25
N GLN A 189 8.21 2.86 -24.35
CA GLN A 189 6.89 3.38 -24.72
C GLN A 189 6.84 4.90 -24.50
N SER A 190 6.06 5.60 -25.33
CA SER A 190 5.93 7.05 -25.18
C SER A 190 5.37 7.42 -23.80
N LEU A 191 5.97 8.42 -23.14
CA LEU A 191 5.48 8.92 -21.85
C LEU A 191 4.02 9.38 -21.92
N LYS A 192 3.57 9.88 -23.08
CA LYS A 192 2.17 10.27 -23.32
C LYS A 192 1.20 9.11 -23.10
N VAL A 193 1.56 7.91 -23.57
CA VAL A 193 0.75 6.69 -23.41
C VAL A 193 0.82 6.20 -21.97
N MET A 194 2.03 6.05 -21.42
CA MET A 194 2.24 5.53 -20.06
C MET A 194 1.58 6.38 -18.98
N LEU A 195 1.54 7.71 -19.17
CA LEU A 195 0.97 8.64 -18.20
C LEU A 195 -0.48 9.03 -18.54
N SER A 196 -1.13 8.38 -19.51
CA SER A 196 -2.45 8.77 -20.01
C SER A 196 -3.53 8.78 -18.94
N GLY A 197 -3.46 7.85 -17.97
CA GLY A 197 -4.38 7.75 -16.82
C GLY A 197 -4.18 8.79 -15.72
N LEU A 198 -3.11 9.61 -15.80
CA LEU A 198 -2.84 10.64 -14.80
C LEU A 198 -3.61 11.94 -15.07
N PRO A 199 -4.02 12.65 -14.00
CA PRO A 199 -4.54 14.01 -14.12
C PRO A 199 -3.62 14.92 -14.93
N LYS A 200 -4.20 15.87 -15.69
CA LYS A 200 -3.47 16.68 -16.68
C LYS A 200 -2.27 17.43 -16.09
N ASP A 201 -2.44 17.99 -14.91
CA ASP A 201 -1.42 18.73 -14.15
C ASP A 201 -0.22 17.83 -13.79
N ILE A 202 -0.49 16.66 -13.19
CA ILE A 202 0.50 15.64 -12.84
C ILE A 202 1.20 15.12 -14.10
N ARG A 203 0.42 14.77 -15.13
CA ARG A 203 0.94 14.25 -16.41
C ARG A 203 1.90 15.23 -17.06
N THR A 204 1.54 16.52 -17.08
CA THR A 204 2.39 17.57 -17.66
C THR A 204 3.71 17.69 -16.90
N TYR A 205 3.65 17.72 -15.57
CA TYR A 205 4.85 17.75 -14.72
C TYR A 205 5.73 16.52 -14.95
N LEU A 206 5.17 15.31 -14.82
CA LEU A 206 5.94 14.07 -14.92
C LEU A 206 6.55 13.88 -16.31
N THR A 207 5.84 14.27 -17.38
CA THR A 207 6.42 14.22 -18.74
C THR A 207 7.70 15.04 -18.81
N GLY A 208 7.69 16.27 -18.28
CA GLY A 208 8.87 17.14 -18.26
C GLY A 208 9.97 16.66 -17.31
N TYR A 209 9.58 16.15 -16.14
CA TYR A 209 10.51 15.60 -15.15
C TYR A 209 11.23 14.36 -15.68
N LEU A 210 10.50 13.36 -16.17
CA LEU A 210 11.04 12.07 -16.61
C LEU A 210 11.94 12.21 -17.85
N THR A 211 11.61 13.13 -18.76
CA THR A 211 12.45 13.45 -19.93
C THR A 211 13.81 14.02 -19.52
N LYS A 212 13.91 14.62 -18.33
CA LYS A 212 15.16 15.20 -17.81
C LYS A 212 15.91 14.26 -16.88
N LYS A 213 15.18 13.56 -16.00
CA LYS A 213 15.76 12.71 -14.94
C LYS A 213 16.47 11.49 -15.51
N HIS A 214 15.88 10.82 -16.50
CA HIS A 214 16.34 9.54 -17.01
C HIS A 214 17.05 9.61 -18.36
N LYS A 215 18.05 10.49 -18.43
CA LYS A 215 18.89 10.63 -19.63
C LYS A 215 20.07 9.67 -19.67
N SER A 216 20.55 9.22 -18.51
CA SER A 216 21.71 8.35 -18.39
C SER A 216 21.42 7.12 -17.52
N ARG A 217 22.19 6.06 -17.75
CA ARG A 217 22.10 4.79 -17.02
C ARG A 217 22.27 4.97 -15.50
N ALA A 218 23.19 5.85 -15.11
CA ALA A 218 23.43 6.21 -13.70
C ALA A 218 22.18 6.74 -12.96
N SER A 219 21.15 7.21 -13.66
CA SER A 219 19.91 7.69 -13.04
C SER A 219 18.99 6.57 -12.51
N PHE A 220 19.28 5.31 -12.82
CA PHE A 220 18.44 4.16 -12.50
C PHE A 220 18.94 3.32 -11.32
N HIS A 221 20.17 3.55 -10.84
CA HIS A 221 20.75 2.83 -9.70
C HIS A 221 20.77 1.30 -9.88
N GLN A 222 21.02 0.82 -11.10
CA GLN A 222 21.05 -0.62 -11.45
C GLN A 222 22.43 -1.11 -11.89
N GLU A 223 23.48 -0.35 -11.60
CA GLU A 223 24.88 -0.66 -11.94
C GLU A 223 25.71 -0.93 -10.68
#